data_AF-A0A0L8GC11-F1
#
_entry.id   AF-A0A0L8GC11-F1
#
_cell.length_a   1.000
_cell.length_b   1.000
_cell.length_c   1.000
_cell.angle_alpha   90.00
_cell.angle_beta   90.00
_cell.angle_gamma   90.00
#
_symmetry.space_group_name_H-M   'P 1'
#
loop_
_entity.id
_entity.type
_entity.pdbx_description
1 polymer ?
#
loop_
_entity_poly.entity_id
_entity_poly.type
_entity_poly.pdbx_seq_one_letter_code
_entity_poly.pdbx_strand_id
1 'polypeptide(L)'
;MLRNDLELAASYKMNVSKIEIISKLEEMKHVLVSVPLSLSYLIFIPERILKNQNLILQLLNVTCGKEDCYSHTDPTHDQDINRGYLLMLQCDNDVNKQSWKGSTVHVDATAQTAIALSHIAVDSLMLVVTHSSVLNAIQEEFSKLMDTTVEVFQEQISCHQAISESLAELKATAMHLRQNISSTLLQLKEKLYFVEINKMDTKERNHLLGLYCVTIIKGYNFGFEYHRELQRLVSDEQKIELGKCMISFAREWMNFISEKWEKGRGRRPTWANQGLEFLVSVCDPKIMELLPESEFSVFISDIKNCLDHIVGRSNTVRSPTSGSATSPDVYGYTRFPSVEETRPLV
;
A
#
# COMPACT_ATOMS: atom_id res chain seq x y z
N MET A 1 -3.16 -2.75 -7.59
CA MET A 1 -3.37 -2.58 -9.03
C MET A 1 -2.29 -1.65 -9.53
N LEU A 2 -2.43 -0.31 -9.50
CA LEU A 2 -1.41 0.59 -10.08
C LEU A 2 0.06 0.33 -9.69
N ARG A 3 0.40 0.21 -8.39
CA ARG A 3 1.78 -0.11 -7.94
C ARG A 3 2.26 -1.45 -8.53
N ASN A 4 1.42 -2.47 -8.46
CA ASN A 4 1.72 -3.82 -8.92
C ASN A 4 1.87 -3.93 -10.45
N ASP A 5 1.23 -3.03 -11.18
CA ASP A 5 1.23 -3.03 -12.64
C ASP A 5 2.42 -2.24 -13.19
N LEU A 6 2.93 -1.25 -12.45
CA LEU A 6 4.02 -0.36 -12.88
C LEU A 6 5.38 -0.70 -12.26
N GLU A 7 5.41 -1.26 -11.06
CA GLU A 7 6.64 -1.65 -10.38
C GLU A 7 6.93 -3.14 -10.56
N LEU A 8 7.53 -3.47 -11.70
CA LEU A 8 7.82 -4.84 -12.16
C LEU A 8 9.32 -5.18 -12.10
N ALA A 9 10.12 -4.36 -11.44
CA ALA A 9 11.56 -4.52 -11.37
C ALA A 9 12.11 -4.42 -9.94
N ALA A 10 13.32 -4.91 -9.76
CA ALA A 10 14.08 -4.81 -8.52
C ALA A 10 15.50 -4.31 -8.81
N SER A 11 16.04 -3.47 -7.93
CA SER A 11 17.38 -2.93 -8.05
C SER A 11 18.32 -3.57 -7.03
N TYR A 12 19.53 -3.89 -7.48
CA TYR A 12 20.56 -4.55 -6.67
C TYR A 12 21.84 -3.75 -6.66
N LYS A 13 22.45 -3.61 -5.48
CA LYS A 13 23.81 -3.14 -5.30
C LYS A 13 24.78 -4.29 -5.51
N MET A 14 25.90 -3.98 -6.16
CA MET A 14 26.96 -4.95 -6.42
C MET A 14 28.02 -4.84 -5.32
N ASN A 15 28.38 -5.98 -4.72
CA ASN A 15 29.47 -6.06 -3.75
C ASN A 15 30.82 -6.38 -4.41
N VAL A 16 30.76 -6.81 -5.67
CA VAL A 16 31.90 -7.29 -6.46
C VAL A 16 32.03 -6.53 -7.77
N SER A 17 33.15 -6.75 -8.48
CA SER A 17 33.40 -6.11 -9.77
C SER A 17 32.42 -6.59 -10.87
N LYS A 18 32.16 -5.75 -11.88
CA LYS A 18 31.28 -6.09 -13.02
C LYS A 18 31.73 -7.36 -13.76
N ILE A 19 33.05 -7.58 -13.89
CA ILE A 19 33.63 -8.75 -14.56
C ILE A 19 33.36 -10.04 -13.77
N GLU A 20 33.40 -9.97 -12.44
CA GLU A 20 33.11 -11.10 -11.56
C GLU A 20 31.63 -11.49 -11.65
N ILE A 21 30.71 -10.51 -11.69
CA ILE A 21 29.29 -10.76 -11.95
C ILE A 21 29.10 -11.43 -13.31
N ILE A 22 29.74 -10.92 -14.37
CA ILE A 22 29.64 -11.51 -15.72
C ILE A 22 30.11 -12.97 -15.72
N SER A 23 31.22 -13.26 -15.04
CA SER A 23 31.77 -14.62 -14.91
C SER A 23 30.81 -15.54 -14.14
N LYS A 24 30.18 -15.04 -13.07
CA LYS A 24 29.17 -15.78 -12.30
C LYS A 24 27.90 -16.02 -13.12
N LEU A 25 27.45 -15.05 -13.91
CA LEU A 25 26.30 -15.21 -14.80
C LEU A 25 26.56 -16.29 -15.86
N GLU A 26 27.80 -16.41 -16.35
CA GLU A 26 28.23 -17.48 -17.27
C GLU A 26 28.16 -18.87 -16.59
N GLU A 27 28.68 -19.01 -15.36
CA GLU A 27 28.58 -20.24 -14.57
C GLU A 27 27.11 -20.64 -14.32
N MET A 28 26.26 -19.64 -14.07
CA MET A 28 24.83 -19.81 -13.83
C MET A 28 24.02 -20.00 -15.12
N LYS A 29 24.67 -20.17 -16.28
CA LYS A 29 24.02 -20.41 -17.58
C LYS A 29 23.03 -19.31 -17.96
N HIS A 30 23.40 -18.06 -17.75
CA HIS A 30 22.69 -16.95 -18.36
C HIS A 30 23.11 -16.80 -19.83
N VAL A 31 22.24 -16.20 -20.63
CA VAL A 31 22.45 -15.92 -22.05
C VAL A 31 22.37 -14.42 -22.25
N LEU A 32 23.33 -13.87 -22.99
CA LEU A 32 23.33 -12.45 -23.36
C LEU A 32 22.32 -12.21 -24.49
N VAL A 33 21.44 -11.22 -24.31
CA VAL A 33 20.51 -10.77 -25.34
C VAL A 33 21.16 -9.65 -26.15
N SER A 34 21.44 -9.93 -27.43
CA SER A 34 21.96 -8.95 -28.37
C SER A 34 20.79 -8.20 -29.01
N VAL A 35 20.67 -6.92 -28.68
CA VAL A 35 19.71 -5.98 -29.27
C VAL A 35 20.49 -5.03 -30.20
N PRO A 36 19.96 -4.63 -31.38
CA PRO A 36 20.65 -3.76 -32.33
C PRO A 36 20.66 -2.28 -31.86
N LEU A 37 21.07 -2.02 -30.62
CA LEU A 37 21.08 -0.72 -29.96
C LEU A 37 22.35 -0.56 -29.13
N SER A 38 22.91 0.65 -29.13
CA SER A 38 23.99 1.02 -28.21
C SER A 38 23.41 1.36 -26.84
N LEU A 39 23.15 0.34 -26.02
CA LEU A 39 22.72 0.51 -24.64
C LEU A 39 23.94 0.68 -23.72
N SER A 40 23.78 1.46 -22.64
CA SER A 40 24.75 1.62 -21.56
C SER A 40 24.72 0.45 -20.56
N TYR A 41 24.05 -0.65 -20.91
CA TYR A 41 23.90 -1.84 -20.08
C TYR A 41 23.81 -3.09 -20.94
N LEU A 42 24.08 -4.24 -20.33
CA LEU A 42 23.94 -5.57 -20.91
C LEU A 42 22.65 -6.21 -20.43
N ILE A 43 22.00 -6.98 -21.29
CA ILE A 43 20.74 -7.66 -21.01
C ILE A 43 20.99 -9.16 -20.98
N PHE A 44 20.62 -9.82 -19.90
CA PHE A 44 20.76 -11.27 -19.72
C PHE A 44 19.41 -11.92 -19.44
N ILE A 45 19.29 -13.18 -19.87
CA ILE A 45 18.16 -14.05 -19.57
C ILE A 45 18.65 -15.42 -19.08
N PRO A 46 17.89 -16.14 -18.26
CA PRO A 46 18.19 -17.54 -17.93
C PRO A 46 18.14 -18.45 -19.17
N GLU A 47 19.06 -19.42 -19.31
CA GLU A 47 19.03 -20.39 -20.42
C GLU A 47 17.70 -21.15 -20.53
N ARG A 48 16.99 -21.37 -19.40
CA ARG A 48 15.69 -22.06 -19.39
C ARG A 48 14.64 -21.41 -20.30
N ILE A 49 14.70 -20.09 -20.52
CA ILE A 49 13.75 -19.38 -21.38
C ILE A 49 14.24 -19.15 -22.81
N LEU A 50 15.45 -19.61 -23.16
CA LEU A 50 16.08 -19.38 -24.46
C LEU A 50 15.23 -19.85 -25.66
N LYS A 51 14.50 -20.96 -25.49
CA LYS A 51 13.63 -21.53 -26.54
C LYS A 51 12.31 -20.76 -26.72
N ASN A 52 11.92 -19.93 -25.75
CA ASN A 52 10.65 -19.22 -25.73
C ASN A 52 10.84 -17.76 -26.16
N GLN A 53 10.97 -17.54 -27.47
CA GLN A 53 11.15 -16.19 -28.05
C GLN A 53 10.01 -15.24 -27.70
N ASN A 54 8.77 -15.74 -27.60
CA ASN A 54 7.61 -14.93 -27.23
C ASN A 54 7.75 -14.37 -25.82
N LEU A 55 8.18 -15.19 -24.85
CA LEU A 55 8.40 -14.74 -23.48
C LEU A 55 9.55 -13.71 -23.38
N ILE A 56 10.62 -13.89 -24.17
CA ILE A 56 11.73 -12.94 -24.22
C ILE A 56 11.24 -11.58 -24.77
N LEU A 57 10.45 -11.60 -25.85
CA LEU A 57 9.85 -10.39 -26.41
C LEU A 57 8.86 -9.74 -25.43
N GLN A 58 8.06 -10.53 -24.71
CA GLN A 58 7.19 -10.02 -23.66
C GLN A 58 7.97 -9.33 -22.55
N LEU A 59 9.05 -9.94 -22.04
CA LEU A 59 9.92 -9.33 -21.02
C LEU A 59 10.54 -8.01 -21.49
N LEU A 60 10.95 -7.95 -22.76
CA LEU A 60 11.43 -6.70 -23.38
C LEU A 60 10.30 -5.67 -23.57
N ASN A 61 9.06 -6.10 -23.83
CA ASN A 61 7.92 -5.20 -24.01
C ASN A 61 7.32 -4.72 -22.68
N VAL A 62 7.51 -5.46 -21.59
CA VAL A 62 7.19 -4.99 -20.23
C VAL A 62 7.97 -3.71 -19.93
N THR A 63 9.22 -3.64 -20.41
CA THR A 63 10.00 -2.41 -20.39
C THR A 63 9.51 -1.35 -21.37
N CYS A 64 8.32 -1.46 -21.95
CA CYS A 64 7.66 -0.42 -22.76
C CYS A 64 6.37 0.11 -22.13
N GLY A 65 5.96 -0.43 -20.96
CA GLY A 65 4.64 -0.15 -20.38
C GLY A 65 3.48 -0.71 -21.22
N LYS A 66 3.74 -1.64 -22.14
CA LYS A 66 2.71 -2.37 -22.89
C LYS A 66 2.52 -3.75 -22.28
N GLU A 67 1.33 -4.00 -21.76
CA GLU A 67 0.81 -5.36 -21.64
C GLU A 67 0.39 -5.82 -23.05
N ASP A 68 1.34 -6.22 -23.88
CA ASP A 68 0.98 -6.86 -25.13
C ASP A 68 0.23 -8.16 -24.78
N CYS A 69 -1.06 -8.17 -25.12
CA CYS A 69 -2.03 -9.23 -24.92
C CYS A 69 -1.61 -10.53 -25.64
N TYR A 70 -0.66 -11.25 -25.07
CA TYR A 70 -0.25 -12.58 -25.55
C TYR A 70 -0.26 -13.57 -24.38
N SER A 71 -1.41 -13.75 -23.75
CA SER A 71 -1.84 -15.06 -23.22
C SER A 71 -3.24 -14.97 -22.63
N HIS A 72 -4.23 -15.38 -23.44
CA HIS A 72 -5.29 -16.21 -22.90
C HIS A 72 -4.70 -17.58 -22.60
N THR A 73 -3.96 -17.71 -21.50
CA THR A 73 -3.69 -19.03 -20.92
C THR A 73 -4.02 -18.93 -19.45
N ASP A 74 -4.95 -19.80 -19.04
CA ASP A 74 -5.47 -19.89 -17.69
C ASP A 74 -4.37 -19.76 -16.62
N PRO A 75 -4.55 -18.94 -15.58
CA PRO A 75 -3.59 -18.76 -14.48
C PRO A 75 -3.44 -19.99 -13.57
N THR A 76 -4.04 -21.13 -13.92
CA THR A 76 -4.26 -22.24 -12.99
C THR A 76 -3.27 -23.40 -13.07
N HIS A 77 -2.38 -23.52 -14.08
CA HIS A 77 -1.51 -24.72 -14.12
C HIS A 77 -0.04 -24.59 -14.60
N ASP A 78 0.45 -23.45 -15.10
CA ASP A 78 1.82 -23.34 -15.67
C ASP A 78 2.79 -22.43 -14.88
N GLN A 79 2.56 -22.25 -13.58
CA GLN A 79 3.27 -21.25 -12.78
C GLN A 79 4.77 -21.52 -12.55
N ASP A 80 5.30 -22.73 -12.81
CA ASP A 80 6.70 -23.05 -12.48
C ASP A 80 7.64 -23.20 -13.69
N ILE A 81 7.13 -23.46 -14.90
CA ILE A 81 7.98 -23.77 -16.07
C ILE A 81 8.35 -22.51 -16.89
N ASN A 82 7.58 -21.42 -16.75
CA ASN A 82 7.74 -20.19 -17.54
C ASN A 82 8.14 -18.94 -16.74
N ARG A 83 8.73 -19.09 -15.53
CA ARG A 83 9.24 -17.96 -14.74
C ARG A 83 10.54 -17.40 -15.36
N GLY A 84 10.40 -16.60 -16.41
CA GLY A 84 11.49 -15.82 -16.99
C GLY A 84 11.71 -14.51 -16.23
N TYR A 85 12.94 -14.02 -16.26
CA TYR A 85 13.25 -12.65 -15.88
C TYR A 85 14.30 -12.09 -16.82
N LEU A 86 14.34 -10.77 -16.90
CA LEU A 86 15.33 -10.01 -17.62
C LEU A 86 16.29 -9.38 -16.61
N LEU A 87 17.59 -9.54 -16.82
CA LEU A 87 18.60 -8.94 -15.95
C LEU A 87 19.38 -7.90 -16.74
N MET A 88 19.38 -6.66 -16.27
CA MET A 88 20.09 -5.54 -16.87
C MET A 88 21.28 -5.16 -16.00
N LEU A 89 22.50 -5.26 -16.54
CA LEU A 89 23.75 -4.92 -15.85
C LEU A 89 24.37 -3.68 -16.48
N GLN A 90 24.56 -2.63 -15.69
CA GLN A 90 25.18 -1.39 -16.18
C GLN A 90 26.59 -1.64 -16.74
N CYS A 91 26.86 -1.10 -17.93
CA CYS A 91 28.06 -1.34 -18.71
C CYS A 91 28.67 -0.01 -19.18
N ASP A 92 29.77 0.39 -18.54
CA ASP A 92 30.39 1.69 -18.83
C ASP A 92 31.36 1.62 -20.03
N ASN A 93 31.88 0.43 -20.36
CA ASN A 93 32.96 0.24 -21.35
C ASN A 93 32.74 -1.02 -22.22
N ASP A 94 33.22 -1.00 -23.47
CA ASP A 94 33.21 -2.16 -24.37
C ASP A 94 33.98 -3.39 -23.83
N VAL A 95 34.87 -3.19 -22.86
CA VAL A 95 35.60 -4.26 -22.16
C VAL A 95 34.65 -5.25 -21.50
N ASN A 96 33.53 -4.78 -20.93
CA ASN A 96 32.55 -5.66 -20.29
C ASN A 96 31.82 -6.53 -21.33
N LYS A 97 31.51 -5.97 -22.52
CA LYS A 97 30.95 -6.74 -23.65
C LYS A 97 31.92 -7.83 -24.13
N GLN A 98 33.20 -7.50 -24.21
CA GLN A 98 34.25 -8.42 -24.65
C GLN A 98 34.56 -9.51 -23.61
N SER A 99 34.22 -9.30 -22.34
CA SER A 99 34.43 -10.28 -21.27
C SER A 99 33.43 -11.45 -21.29
N TRP A 100 32.30 -11.30 -22.00
CA TRP A 100 31.31 -12.36 -22.11
C TRP A 100 31.77 -13.48 -23.05
N LYS A 101 31.86 -14.70 -22.54
CA LYS A 101 32.21 -15.91 -23.31
C LYS A 101 31.05 -16.90 -23.43
N GLY A 102 29.94 -16.62 -22.77
CA GLY A 102 28.75 -17.45 -22.78
C GLY A 102 27.93 -17.35 -24.08
N SER A 103 26.75 -17.97 -24.05
CA SER A 103 25.84 -17.99 -25.20
C SER A 103 25.21 -16.60 -25.41
N THR A 104 24.93 -16.27 -26.67
CA THR A 104 24.27 -15.01 -27.07
C THR A 104 23.07 -15.32 -27.96
N VAL A 105 21.93 -14.66 -27.70
CA VAL A 105 20.73 -14.73 -28.52
C VAL A 105 20.46 -13.37 -29.14
N HIS A 106 20.18 -13.35 -30.45
CA HIS A 106 19.77 -12.13 -31.13
C HIS A 106 18.25 -12.03 -31.16
N VAL A 107 17.72 -10.86 -30.81
CA VAL A 107 16.27 -10.59 -30.79
C VAL A 107 16.01 -9.29 -31.53
N ASP A 108 15.18 -9.37 -32.57
CA ASP A 108 14.73 -8.22 -33.34
C ASP A 108 13.68 -7.44 -32.54
N ALA A 109 14.15 -6.52 -31.70
CA ALA A 109 13.29 -5.63 -30.94
C ALA A 109 12.52 -4.69 -31.88
N THR A 110 11.23 -4.48 -31.60
CA THR A 110 10.44 -3.48 -32.34
C THR A 110 10.98 -2.07 -32.11
N ALA A 111 10.69 -1.12 -33.01
CA ALA A 111 11.13 0.27 -32.84
C ALA A 111 10.66 0.87 -31.49
N GLN A 112 9.47 0.49 -31.02
CA GLN A 112 8.96 0.95 -29.72
C GLN A 112 9.74 0.33 -28.55
N THR A 113 10.03 -0.97 -28.61
CA THR A 113 10.90 -1.66 -27.64
C THR A 113 12.28 -1.04 -27.58
N ALA A 114 12.82 -0.71 -28.74
CA ALA A 114 14.12 -0.06 -28.85
C ALA A 114 14.14 1.33 -28.19
N ILE A 115 13.11 2.15 -28.42
CA ILE A 115 12.95 3.45 -27.77
C ILE A 115 12.79 3.28 -26.27
N ALA A 116 11.98 2.32 -25.82
CA ALA A 116 11.73 2.15 -24.40
C ALA A 116 12.99 1.73 -23.64
N LEU A 117 13.79 0.81 -24.21
CA LEU A 117 15.08 0.42 -23.65
C LEU A 117 16.08 1.58 -23.53
N SER A 118 16.02 2.59 -24.41
CA SER A 118 16.92 3.75 -24.32
C SER A 118 16.57 4.72 -23.19
N HIS A 119 15.33 4.68 -22.68
CA HIS A 119 14.88 5.49 -21.54
C HIS A 119 15.11 4.82 -20.18
N ILE A 120 15.60 3.59 -20.17
CA ILE A 120 15.90 2.87 -18.93
C ILE A 120 17.29 3.25 -18.44
N ALA A 121 17.35 3.78 -17.23
CA ALA A 121 18.59 4.01 -16.50
C ALA A 121 18.80 2.86 -15.52
N VAL A 122 19.96 2.19 -15.63
CA VAL A 122 20.38 1.12 -14.72
C VAL A 122 21.58 1.62 -13.93
N ASP A 123 21.43 1.76 -12.61
CA ASP A 123 22.51 2.23 -11.74
C ASP A 123 23.62 1.18 -11.57
N SER A 124 23.24 -0.08 -11.34
CA SER A 124 24.17 -1.19 -11.15
C SER A 124 23.64 -2.46 -11.79
N LEU A 125 22.60 -3.04 -11.19
CA LEU A 125 21.97 -4.26 -11.64
C LEU A 125 20.46 -4.17 -11.39
N MET A 126 19.66 -4.46 -12.40
CA MET A 126 18.20 -4.43 -12.33
C MET A 126 17.63 -5.76 -12.84
N LEU A 127 16.69 -6.34 -12.10
CA LEU A 127 15.95 -7.51 -12.51
C LEU A 127 14.52 -7.10 -12.85
N VAL A 128 14.00 -7.49 -14.02
CA VAL A 128 12.65 -7.18 -14.49
C VAL A 128 11.88 -8.48 -14.73
N VAL A 129 10.62 -8.52 -14.28
CA VAL A 129 9.71 -9.66 -14.45
C VAL A 129 8.47 -9.25 -15.23
N THR A 130 7.67 -10.22 -15.68
CA THR A 130 6.41 -9.95 -16.37
C THR A 130 5.30 -9.44 -15.46
N HIS A 131 5.25 -9.94 -14.21
CA HIS A 131 4.22 -9.58 -13.24
C HIS A 131 4.82 -9.42 -11.84
N SER A 132 4.34 -8.44 -11.07
CA SER A 132 4.82 -8.21 -9.69
C SER A 132 4.57 -9.38 -8.75
N SER A 133 3.56 -10.23 -9.03
CA SER A 133 3.26 -11.43 -8.23
C SER A 133 4.39 -12.46 -8.20
N VAL A 134 5.24 -12.50 -9.24
CA VAL A 134 6.38 -13.44 -9.31
C VAL A 134 7.70 -12.81 -8.86
N LEU A 135 7.73 -11.49 -8.62
CA LEU A 135 8.96 -10.74 -8.33
C LEU A 135 9.65 -11.29 -7.08
N ASN A 136 8.94 -11.41 -5.96
CA ASN A 136 9.52 -11.88 -4.69
C ASN A 136 10.12 -13.29 -4.82
N ALA A 137 9.42 -14.22 -5.48
CA ALA A 137 9.91 -15.58 -5.67
C ALA A 137 11.18 -15.62 -6.54
N ILE A 138 11.23 -14.80 -7.60
CA ILE A 138 12.40 -14.70 -8.47
C ILE A 138 13.55 -13.98 -7.77
N GLN A 139 13.28 -12.96 -6.96
CA GLN A 139 14.30 -12.30 -6.14
C GLN A 139 14.93 -13.28 -5.16
N GLU A 140 14.14 -14.07 -4.45
CA GLU A 140 14.67 -15.09 -3.54
C GLU A 140 15.50 -16.15 -4.29
N GLU A 141 15.05 -16.60 -5.46
CA GLU A 141 15.81 -17.50 -6.33
C GLU A 141 17.14 -16.85 -6.72
N PHE A 142 17.10 -15.64 -7.28
CA PHE A 142 18.27 -14.92 -7.77
C PHE A 142 19.25 -14.55 -6.65
N SER A 143 18.77 -14.10 -5.50
CA SER A 143 19.60 -13.82 -4.32
C SER A 143 20.27 -15.08 -3.78
N LYS A 144 19.62 -16.25 -3.81
CA LYS A 144 20.26 -17.53 -3.46
C LYS A 144 21.36 -17.91 -4.44
N LEU A 145 21.17 -17.63 -5.73
CA LEU A 145 22.18 -17.91 -6.76
C LEU A 145 23.38 -16.97 -6.66
N MET A 146 23.12 -15.69 -6.39
CA MET A 146 24.15 -14.65 -6.31
C MET A 146 24.81 -14.56 -4.93
N ASP A 147 24.23 -15.16 -3.89
CA ASP A 147 24.76 -15.22 -2.53
C ASP A 147 25.21 -13.83 -2.05
N THR A 148 26.49 -13.65 -1.70
CA THR A 148 27.05 -12.40 -1.17
C THR A 148 27.50 -11.40 -2.24
N THR A 149 27.33 -11.72 -3.53
CA THR A 149 27.81 -10.85 -4.63
C THR A 149 26.92 -9.64 -4.91
N VAL A 150 25.64 -9.72 -4.53
CA VAL A 150 24.66 -8.65 -4.73
C VAL A 150 23.77 -8.50 -3.51
N GLU A 151 23.41 -7.26 -3.20
CA GLU A 151 22.47 -6.91 -2.14
C GLU A 151 21.24 -6.27 -2.76
N VAL A 152 20.05 -6.68 -2.31
CA VAL A 152 18.80 -6.04 -2.73
C VAL A 152 18.81 -4.60 -2.21
N PHE A 153 18.78 -3.63 -3.13
CA PHE A 153 18.72 -2.22 -2.77
C PHE A 153 17.29 -1.71 -2.72
N GLN A 154 16.48 -2.03 -3.73
CA GLN A 154 15.06 -1.72 -3.77
C GLN A 154 14.29 -2.94 -4.28
N GLU A 155 13.38 -3.44 -3.44
CA GLU A 155 12.64 -4.68 -3.70
C GLU A 155 11.67 -4.55 -4.87
N GLN A 156 11.06 -3.37 -5.06
CA GLN A 156 10.04 -3.17 -6.07
C GLN A 156 10.08 -1.73 -6.60
N ILE A 157 10.39 -1.60 -7.89
CA ILE A 157 10.54 -0.34 -8.63
C ILE A 157 9.98 -0.46 -10.05
N SER A 158 9.71 0.69 -10.66
CA SER A 158 9.50 0.78 -12.11
C SER A 158 10.85 0.71 -12.83
N CYS A 159 10.90 0.01 -13.97
CA CYS A 159 12.07 0.01 -14.86
C CYS A 159 12.22 1.32 -15.65
N HIS A 160 11.14 2.11 -15.76
CA HIS A 160 11.14 3.42 -16.42
C HIS A 160 11.36 4.55 -15.42
N GLN A 161 12.33 5.42 -15.70
CA GLN A 161 12.63 6.59 -14.88
C GLN A 161 11.43 7.53 -14.76
N ALA A 162 10.82 7.93 -15.88
CA ALA A 162 9.69 8.87 -15.87
C ALA A 162 8.47 8.32 -15.11
N ILE A 163 8.21 7.01 -15.21
CA ILE A 163 7.14 6.34 -14.45
C ILE A 163 7.51 6.29 -12.97
N SER A 164 8.76 5.95 -12.65
CA SER A 164 9.26 5.91 -11.27
C SER A 164 9.10 7.27 -10.58
N GLU A 165 9.51 8.36 -11.25
CA GLU A 165 9.37 9.74 -10.77
C GLU A 165 7.90 10.14 -10.58
N SER A 166 7.06 9.88 -11.59
CA SER A 166 5.62 10.18 -11.52
C SER A 166 4.93 9.41 -10.39
N LEU A 167 5.33 8.15 -10.17
CA LEU A 167 4.78 7.31 -9.10
C LEU A 167 5.26 7.80 -7.73
N ALA A 168 6.51 8.24 -7.61
CA ALA A 168 7.02 8.84 -6.38
C ALA A 168 6.27 10.14 -6.04
N GLU A 169 6.03 11.01 -7.02
CA GLU A 169 5.22 12.23 -6.86
C GLU A 169 3.77 11.90 -6.48
N LEU A 170 3.17 10.91 -7.12
CA LEU A 170 1.81 10.45 -6.79
C LEU A 170 1.74 9.94 -5.35
N LYS A 171 2.68 9.10 -4.91
CA LYS A 171 2.77 8.59 -3.53
C LYS A 171 2.91 9.74 -2.53
N ALA A 172 3.79 10.71 -2.81
CA ALA A 172 4.00 11.88 -1.95
C ALA A 172 2.74 12.74 -1.85
N THR A 173 2.09 13.01 -2.98
CA THR A 173 0.85 13.80 -3.04
C THR A 173 -0.28 13.11 -2.28
N ALA A 174 -0.39 11.78 -2.41
CA ALA A 174 -1.40 11.00 -1.70
C ALA A 174 -1.15 10.99 -0.17
N MET A 175 0.11 10.85 0.26
CA MET A 175 0.48 10.98 1.67
C MET A 175 0.17 12.38 2.23
N HIS A 176 0.40 13.44 1.45
CA HIS A 176 0.06 14.80 1.84
C HIS A 176 -1.46 15.02 1.94
N LEU A 177 -2.24 14.48 0.99
CA LEU A 177 -3.70 14.54 1.04
C LEU A 177 -4.25 13.81 2.28
N ARG A 178 -3.68 12.66 2.67
CA ARG A 178 -4.02 11.98 3.94
C ARG A 178 -3.84 12.90 5.15
N GLN A 179 -2.72 13.61 5.20
CA GLN A 179 -2.44 14.54 6.29
C GLN A 179 -3.46 15.69 6.32
N ASN A 180 -3.82 16.23 5.15
CA ASN A 180 -4.84 17.27 5.02
C ASN A 180 -6.22 16.79 5.47
N ILE A 181 -6.61 15.54 5.14
CA ILE A 181 -7.87 14.96 5.61
C ILE A 181 -7.90 14.90 7.13
N SER A 182 -6.83 14.37 7.75
CA SER A 182 -6.76 14.22 9.21
C SER A 182 -6.79 15.59 9.91
N SER A 183 -5.99 16.55 9.45
CA SER A 183 -5.94 17.89 10.04
C SER A 183 -7.26 18.66 9.87
N THR A 184 -7.92 18.51 8.72
CA THR A 184 -9.22 19.14 8.46
C THR A 184 -10.28 18.58 9.39
N LEU A 185 -10.31 17.26 9.61
CA LEU A 185 -11.28 16.65 10.55
C LEU A 185 -11.03 17.11 11.99
N LEU A 186 -9.78 17.22 12.40
CA LEU A 186 -9.42 17.74 13.72
C LEU A 186 -9.85 19.21 13.88
N GLN A 187 -9.57 20.06 12.88
CA GLN A 187 -9.99 21.46 12.91
C GLN A 187 -11.51 21.61 12.91
N LEU A 188 -12.23 20.77 12.14
CA LEU A 188 -13.69 20.76 12.18
C LEU A 188 -14.19 20.39 13.58
N LYS A 189 -13.51 19.48 14.30
CA LYS A 189 -13.79 19.12 15.71
C LYS A 189 -13.72 20.33 16.64
N GLU A 190 -12.65 21.11 16.54
CA GLU A 190 -12.40 22.27 17.39
C GLU A 190 -13.35 23.43 17.09
N LYS A 191 -13.62 23.67 15.81
CA LYS A 191 -14.50 24.75 15.35
C LYS A 191 -15.97 24.53 15.72
N LEU A 192 -16.39 23.36 16.20
CA LEU A 192 -17.79 23.15 16.59
C LEU A 192 -18.26 24.07 17.73
N TYR A 193 -17.35 24.59 18.55
CA TYR A 193 -17.70 25.40 19.72
C TYR A 193 -17.74 26.91 19.42
N PHE A 194 -18.40 27.32 18.34
CA PHE A 194 -18.62 28.74 18.09
C PHE A 194 -19.65 29.32 19.08
N VAL A 195 -19.35 30.51 19.58
CA VAL A 195 -20.22 31.30 20.49
C VAL A 195 -21.63 31.49 19.91
N GLU A 196 -21.76 31.48 18.59
CA GLU A 196 -23.02 31.63 17.86
C GLU A 196 -23.96 30.42 18.06
N ILE A 197 -23.43 29.19 18.11
CA ILE A 197 -24.23 27.97 18.32
C ILE A 197 -24.86 27.97 19.72
N ASN A 198 -24.17 28.55 20.70
CA ASN A 198 -24.69 28.68 22.07
C ASN A 198 -25.79 29.73 22.21
N LYS A 199 -25.95 30.63 21.23
CA LYS A 199 -27.02 31.64 21.21
C LYS A 199 -28.32 31.13 20.55
N MET A 200 -28.27 29.98 19.87
CA MET A 200 -29.43 29.37 19.21
C MET A 200 -30.37 28.73 20.24
N ASP A 201 -31.63 28.53 19.86
CA ASP A 201 -32.55 27.79 20.71
C ASP A 201 -32.10 26.33 20.87
N THR A 202 -32.54 25.68 21.94
CA THR A 202 -32.07 24.33 22.30
C THR A 202 -32.39 23.29 21.22
N LYS A 203 -33.51 23.43 20.50
CA LYS A 203 -33.90 22.47 19.47
C LYS A 203 -33.08 22.65 18.21
N GLU A 204 -32.89 23.88 17.75
CA GLU A 204 -32.04 24.20 16.60
C GLU A 204 -30.57 23.86 16.86
N ARG A 205 -30.04 24.20 18.04
CA ARG A 205 -28.70 23.82 18.48
C ARG A 205 -28.49 22.30 18.44
N ASN A 206 -29.41 21.52 19.02
CA ASN A 206 -29.28 20.06 19.04
C ASN A 206 -29.39 19.45 17.64
N HIS A 207 -30.23 20.01 16.77
CA HIS A 207 -30.33 19.57 15.38
C HIS A 207 -29.01 19.81 14.62
N LEU A 208 -28.44 21.02 14.75
CA LEU A 208 -27.18 21.39 14.10
C LEU A 208 -26.01 20.53 14.59
N LEU A 209 -25.89 20.32 15.90
CA LEU A 209 -24.88 19.44 16.50
C LEU A 209 -25.02 17.99 15.99
N GLY A 210 -26.25 17.53 15.77
CA GLY A 210 -26.51 16.22 15.20
C GLY A 210 -26.06 16.08 13.75
N LEU A 211 -26.42 17.06 12.90
CA LEU A 211 -25.95 17.11 11.50
C LEU A 211 -24.44 17.16 11.42
N TYR A 212 -23.82 17.93 12.31
CA TYR A 212 -22.38 18.02 12.40
C TYR A 212 -21.74 16.66 12.75
N CYS A 213 -22.23 15.97 13.78
CA CYS A 213 -21.68 14.67 14.17
C CYS A 213 -21.76 13.66 13.01
N VAL A 214 -22.89 13.64 12.30
CA VAL A 214 -23.06 12.81 11.09
C VAL A 214 -22.05 13.19 10.01
N THR A 215 -21.79 14.49 9.83
CA THR A 215 -20.81 14.99 8.84
C THR A 215 -19.38 14.56 9.20
N ILE A 216 -19.00 14.65 10.47
CA ILE A 216 -17.69 14.17 10.94
C ILE A 216 -17.55 12.67 10.78
N ILE A 217 -18.59 11.87 11.08
CA ILE A 217 -18.57 10.42 10.82
C ILE A 217 -18.35 10.12 9.34
N LYS A 218 -19.02 10.84 8.43
CA LYS A 218 -18.79 10.69 6.99
C LYS A 218 -17.36 11.06 6.59
N GLY A 219 -16.78 12.08 7.23
CA GLY A 219 -15.39 12.46 7.05
C GLY A 219 -14.41 11.38 7.50
N TYR A 220 -14.62 10.78 8.67
CA TYR A 220 -13.83 9.64 9.14
C TYR A 220 -13.97 8.43 8.21
N ASN A 221 -15.19 8.11 7.77
CA ASN A 221 -15.46 7.04 6.82
C ASN A 221 -14.68 7.21 5.51
N PHE A 222 -14.67 8.42 4.95
CA PHE A 222 -13.81 8.74 3.80
C PHE A 222 -12.34 8.55 4.13
N GLY A 223 -11.90 9.03 5.31
CA GLY A 223 -10.53 8.83 5.78
C GLY A 223 -10.14 7.35 5.90
N PHE A 224 -11.02 6.47 6.37
CA PHE A 224 -10.75 5.04 6.50
C PHE A 224 -10.50 4.38 5.15
N GLU A 225 -11.38 4.62 4.19
CA GLU A 225 -11.23 4.10 2.82
C GLU A 225 -9.98 4.67 2.16
N TYR A 226 -9.69 5.96 2.38
CA TYR A 226 -8.48 6.58 1.86
C TYR A 226 -7.19 5.93 2.40
N HIS A 227 -7.11 5.67 3.70
CA HIS A 227 -5.97 4.95 4.28
C HIS A 227 -5.84 3.54 3.71
N ARG A 228 -6.96 2.83 3.51
CA ARG A 228 -6.98 1.47 2.94
C ARG A 228 -6.44 1.45 1.52
N GLU A 229 -6.84 2.39 0.67
CA GLU A 229 -6.30 2.50 -0.69
C GLU A 229 -4.82 2.92 -0.70
N LEU A 230 -4.43 3.81 0.23
CA LEU A 230 -3.05 4.27 0.34
C LEU A 230 -2.09 3.13 0.69
N GLN A 231 -2.51 2.18 1.55
CA GLN A 231 -1.73 0.97 1.86
C GLN A 231 -1.39 0.12 0.61
N ARG A 232 -2.23 0.18 -0.43
CA ARG A 232 -2.01 -0.54 -1.70
C ARG A 232 -1.10 0.21 -2.67
N LEU A 233 -0.91 1.51 -2.46
CA LEU A 233 -0.14 2.39 -3.34
C LEU A 233 1.30 2.58 -2.85
N VAL A 234 1.51 2.74 -1.54
CA VAL A 234 2.80 3.12 -0.98
C VAL A 234 3.81 1.96 -0.91
N SER A 235 5.09 2.30 -0.95
CA SER A 235 6.21 1.35 -0.79
C SER A 235 6.34 0.85 0.65
N ASP A 236 7.05 -0.25 0.87
CA ASP A 236 7.15 -0.88 2.20
C ASP A 236 7.80 0.02 3.25
N GLU A 237 8.77 0.85 2.87
CA GLU A 237 9.35 1.90 3.74
C GLU A 237 8.28 2.90 4.22
N GLN A 238 7.39 3.34 3.31
CA GLN A 238 6.32 4.28 3.61
C GLN A 238 5.17 3.64 4.40
N LYS A 239 5.01 2.31 4.35
CA LYS A 239 3.96 1.60 5.12
C LYS A 239 4.15 1.75 6.63
N ILE A 240 5.39 1.92 7.10
CA ILE A 240 5.69 2.16 8.51
C ILE A 240 5.10 3.51 8.95
N GLU A 241 5.38 4.59 8.21
CA GLU A 241 4.84 5.92 8.49
C GLU A 241 3.30 5.92 8.40
N LEU A 242 2.76 5.28 7.35
CA LEU A 242 1.32 5.15 7.16
C LEU A 242 0.66 4.39 8.32
N GLY A 243 1.27 3.30 8.80
CA GLY A 243 0.77 2.51 9.93
C GLY A 243 0.66 3.33 11.22
N LYS A 244 1.70 4.12 11.54
CA LYS A 244 1.66 5.06 12.68
C LYS A 244 0.54 6.09 12.53
N CYS A 245 0.37 6.61 11.31
CA CYS A 245 -0.71 7.56 11.00
C CYS A 245 -2.10 6.91 11.14
N MET A 246 -2.28 5.66 10.72
CA MET A 246 -3.52 4.91 10.88
C MET A 246 -3.88 4.69 12.35
N ILE A 247 -2.90 4.37 13.20
CA ILE A 247 -3.09 4.25 14.66
C ILE A 247 -3.54 5.60 15.25
N SER A 248 -2.87 6.69 14.89
CA SER A 248 -3.25 8.04 15.34
C SER A 248 -4.68 8.39 14.93
N PHE A 249 -5.02 8.15 13.66
CA PHE A 249 -6.35 8.42 13.12
C PHE A 249 -7.44 7.57 13.78
N ALA A 250 -7.14 6.30 14.11
CA ALA A 250 -8.02 5.43 14.89
C ALA A 250 -8.26 6.00 16.30
N ARG A 251 -7.20 6.44 17.00
CA ARG A 251 -7.31 7.08 18.32
C ARG A 251 -8.20 8.32 18.27
N GLU A 252 -8.01 9.19 17.27
CA GLU A 252 -8.83 10.39 17.07
C GLU A 252 -10.32 10.04 16.89
N TRP A 253 -10.61 9.03 16.06
CA TRP A 253 -11.98 8.55 15.87
C TRP A 253 -12.57 8.00 17.17
N MET A 254 -11.85 7.11 17.87
CA MET A 254 -12.32 6.52 19.14
C MET A 254 -12.61 7.59 20.21
N ASN A 255 -11.75 8.62 20.29
CA ASN A 255 -11.94 9.76 21.18
C ASN A 255 -13.19 10.56 20.79
N PHE A 256 -13.37 10.86 19.50
CA PHE A 256 -14.56 11.55 19.01
C PHE A 256 -15.85 10.77 19.34
N ILE A 257 -15.85 9.45 19.19
CA ILE A 257 -16.99 8.60 19.54
C ILE A 257 -17.29 8.67 21.03
N SER A 258 -16.25 8.54 21.87
CA SER A 258 -16.39 8.55 23.33
C SER A 258 -16.90 9.90 23.85
N GLU A 259 -16.52 11.00 23.21
CA GLU A 259 -16.95 12.36 23.58
C GLU A 259 -18.38 12.70 23.10
N LYS A 260 -18.77 12.26 21.89
CA LYS A 260 -19.98 12.77 21.22
C LYS A 260 -21.18 11.84 21.24
N TRP A 261 -20.98 10.56 21.56
CA TRP A 261 -22.05 9.56 21.49
C TRP A 261 -22.39 9.00 22.87
N GLU A 262 -23.69 8.79 23.12
CA GLU A 262 -24.14 8.05 24.29
C GLU A 262 -23.66 6.60 24.24
N LYS A 263 -23.50 6.00 25.43
CA LYS A 263 -23.20 4.57 25.56
C LYS A 263 -24.30 3.73 24.91
N GLY A 264 -23.88 2.71 24.17
CA GLY A 264 -24.74 1.73 23.54
C GLY A 264 -25.56 0.92 24.55
N ARG A 265 -26.61 0.27 24.04
CA ARG A 265 -27.61 -0.47 24.85
C ARG A 265 -27.68 -1.95 24.52
N GLY A 266 -26.56 -2.55 24.15
CA GLY A 266 -26.40 -3.96 23.80
C GLY A 266 -26.56 -4.28 22.31
N ARG A 267 -26.63 -3.27 21.42
CA ARG A 267 -26.68 -3.48 19.96
C ARG A 267 -25.68 -2.58 19.27
N ARG A 268 -24.92 -3.15 18.32
CA ARG A 268 -24.00 -2.42 17.45
C ARG A 268 -24.78 -1.55 16.46
N PRO A 269 -24.58 -0.21 16.46
CA PRO A 269 -25.21 0.66 15.49
C PRO A 269 -24.54 0.53 14.11
N THR A 270 -25.31 0.70 13.04
CA THR A 270 -24.83 0.55 11.65
C THR A 270 -23.81 1.62 11.26
N TRP A 271 -23.94 2.84 11.78
CA TRP A 271 -23.00 3.93 11.49
C TRP A 271 -21.56 3.61 11.93
N ALA A 272 -21.40 2.76 12.94
CA ALA A 272 -20.07 2.40 13.48
C ALA A 272 -19.35 1.33 12.65
N ASN A 273 -20.01 0.73 11.66
CA ASN A 273 -19.47 -0.44 10.97
C ASN A 273 -18.11 -0.19 10.33
N GLN A 274 -17.98 0.90 9.56
CA GLN A 274 -16.75 1.22 8.85
C GLN A 274 -15.60 1.55 9.81
N GLY A 275 -15.87 2.26 10.90
CA GLY A 275 -14.85 2.53 11.92
C GLY A 275 -14.37 1.25 12.61
N LEU A 276 -15.27 0.31 12.91
CA LEU A 276 -14.88 -0.98 13.47
C LEU A 276 -14.09 -1.85 12.48
N GLU A 277 -14.47 -1.86 11.20
CA GLU A 277 -13.69 -2.52 10.14
C GLU A 277 -12.31 -1.89 9.95
N PHE A 278 -12.22 -0.56 10.09
CA PHE A 278 -10.96 0.14 10.09
C PHE A 278 -10.08 -0.26 11.28
N LEU A 279 -10.65 -0.35 12.50
CA LEU A 279 -9.91 -0.83 13.67
C LEU A 279 -9.36 -2.24 13.47
N VAL A 280 -10.13 -3.15 12.84
CA VAL A 280 -9.63 -4.49 12.47
C VAL A 280 -8.45 -4.38 11.51
N SER A 281 -8.50 -3.48 10.54
CA SER A 281 -7.41 -3.24 9.58
C SER A 281 -6.16 -2.68 10.26
N VAL A 282 -6.33 -1.83 11.29
CA VAL A 282 -5.22 -1.29 12.09
C VAL A 282 -4.59 -2.37 12.96
N CYS A 283 -5.37 -3.35 13.43
CA CYS A 283 -4.88 -4.49 14.23
C CYS A 283 -4.08 -5.53 13.42
N ASP A 284 -3.72 -5.26 12.17
CA ASP A 284 -2.76 -6.09 11.44
C ASP A 284 -1.45 -6.22 12.23
N PRO A 285 -0.88 -7.44 12.41
CA PRO A 285 0.35 -7.63 13.16
C PRO A 285 1.49 -6.70 12.74
N LYS A 286 1.63 -6.44 11.44
CA LYS A 286 2.69 -5.56 10.89
C LYS A 286 2.53 -4.11 11.33
N ILE A 287 1.30 -3.67 11.58
CA ILE A 287 1.00 -2.32 12.08
C ILE A 287 1.15 -2.29 13.60
N MET A 288 0.71 -3.35 14.29
CA MET A 288 0.80 -3.44 15.75
C MET A 288 2.25 -3.52 16.25
N GLU A 289 3.14 -4.16 15.50
CA GLU A 289 4.59 -4.22 15.76
C GLU A 289 5.27 -2.83 15.74
N LEU A 290 4.61 -1.81 15.17
CA LEU A 290 5.11 -0.43 15.16
C LEU A 290 5.01 0.26 16.52
N LEU A 291 4.26 -0.30 17.46
CA LEU A 291 4.07 0.23 18.81
C LEU A 291 4.98 -0.47 19.82
N PRO A 292 5.56 0.28 20.78
CA PRO A 292 6.11 -0.32 22.00
C PRO A 292 5.07 -1.17 22.73
N GLU A 293 5.49 -2.23 23.44
CA GLU A 293 4.60 -3.15 24.14
C GLU A 293 3.64 -2.45 25.14
N SER A 294 4.15 -1.39 25.79
CA SER A 294 3.36 -0.53 26.68
C SER A 294 2.25 0.22 25.93
N GLU A 295 2.55 0.80 24.76
CA GLU A 295 1.58 1.51 23.93
C GLU A 295 0.59 0.56 23.24
N PHE A 296 1.04 -0.62 22.85
CA PHE A 296 0.19 -1.67 22.29
C PHE A 296 -0.89 -2.06 23.29
N SER A 297 -0.51 -2.35 24.53
CA SER A 297 -1.46 -2.71 25.60
C SER A 297 -2.51 -1.62 25.85
N VAL A 298 -2.07 -0.35 25.85
CA VAL A 298 -2.95 0.81 25.97
C VAL A 298 -3.91 0.89 24.77
N PHE A 299 -3.39 0.77 23.56
CA PHE A 299 -4.20 0.88 22.34
C PHE A 299 -5.27 -0.22 22.24
N ILE A 300 -4.93 -1.46 22.59
CA ILE A 300 -5.91 -2.57 22.65
C ILE A 300 -6.98 -2.30 23.72
N SER A 301 -6.59 -1.74 24.87
CA SER A 301 -7.53 -1.30 25.89
C SER A 301 -8.46 -0.20 25.38
N ASP A 302 -7.95 0.78 24.63
CA ASP A 302 -8.74 1.86 24.02
C ASP A 302 -9.76 1.31 23.02
N ILE A 303 -9.36 0.36 22.17
CA ILE A 303 -10.26 -0.33 21.23
C ILE A 303 -11.38 -1.04 21.99
N LYS A 304 -11.04 -1.78 23.05
CA LYS A 304 -12.02 -2.48 23.87
C LYS A 304 -12.99 -1.51 24.55
N ASN A 305 -12.48 -0.42 25.11
CA ASN A 305 -13.30 0.60 25.74
C ASN A 305 -14.22 1.29 24.73
N CYS A 306 -13.74 1.57 23.52
CA CYS A 306 -14.54 2.12 22.43
C CYS A 306 -15.63 1.14 22.00
N LEU A 307 -15.31 -0.15 21.85
CA LEU A 307 -16.28 -1.18 21.51
C LEU A 307 -17.36 -1.33 22.60
N ASP A 308 -16.95 -1.37 23.86
CA ASP A 308 -17.84 -1.38 25.03
C ASP A 308 -18.74 -0.14 25.04
N HIS A 309 -18.23 1.02 24.64
CA HIS A 309 -18.98 2.27 24.56
C HIS A 309 -19.99 2.24 23.41
N ILE A 310 -19.59 1.78 22.22
CA ILE A 310 -20.45 1.70 21.03
C ILE A 310 -21.58 0.69 21.21
N VAL A 311 -21.26 -0.51 21.70
CA VAL A 311 -22.24 -1.60 21.83
C VAL A 311 -23.00 -1.48 23.15
N GLY A 312 -22.35 -1.04 24.22
CA GLY A 312 -22.83 -1.12 25.59
C GLY A 312 -22.40 -2.41 26.27
N ARG A 313 -21.98 -2.32 27.54
CA ARG A 313 -21.70 -3.50 28.36
C ARG A 313 -22.99 -4.27 28.64
N SER A 314 -22.95 -5.59 28.46
CA SER A 314 -24.02 -6.49 28.88
C SER A 314 -24.03 -6.60 30.41
N ASN A 315 -24.42 -5.55 31.13
CA ASN A 315 -24.80 -5.72 32.53
C ASN A 315 -26.14 -6.48 32.55
N THR A 316 -26.05 -7.80 32.58
CA THR A 316 -27.18 -8.68 32.84
C THR A 316 -27.63 -8.50 34.28
N VAL A 317 -28.55 -7.55 34.50
CA VAL A 317 -29.64 -7.71 35.47
C VAL A 317 -30.91 -7.44 34.69
N ARG A 318 -31.50 -8.50 34.11
CA ARG A 318 -32.83 -8.44 33.52
C ARG A 318 -33.85 -8.34 34.66
N SER A 319 -34.36 -7.15 34.91
CA SER A 319 -35.69 -7.00 35.51
C SER A 319 -36.72 -7.01 34.38
N PRO A 320 -37.80 -7.81 34.46
CA PRO A 320 -38.76 -7.95 33.38
C PRO A 320 -39.72 -6.77 33.39
N THR A 321 -39.61 -5.87 32.40
CA THR A 321 -40.73 -5.02 32.01
C THR A 321 -40.89 -5.04 30.50
N SER A 322 -42.10 -5.43 30.11
CA SER A 322 -42.67 -5.48 28.78
C SER A 322 -42.57 -4.16 28.02
N GLY A 323 -42.19 -4.19 26.75
CA GLY A 323 -42.26 -3.03 25.85
C GLY A 323 -41.85 -3.35 24.42
N SER A 324 -42.86 -3.57 23.57
CA SER A 324 -42.95 -3.52 22.10
C SER A 324 -41.65 -3.44 21.27
N ALA A 325 -41.52 -4.41 20.36
CA ALA A 325 -40.61 -4.37 19.22
C ALA A 325 -41.02 -3.31 18.19
N THR A 326 -40.09 -2.42 17.85
CA THR A 326 -40.11 -1.64 16.60
C THR A 326 -38.68 -1.49 16.06
N SER A 327 -38.55 -1.64 14.75
CA SER A 327 -37.38 -1.43 13.89
C SER A 327 -37.92 -1.14 12.49
N PRO A 328 -37.24 -0.43 11.57
CA PRO A 328 -35.99 0.33 11.68
C PRO A 328 -36.15 1.80 11.23
N ASP A 329 -35.64 2.78 11.99
CA ASP A 329 -35.54 4.16 11.50
C ASP A 329 -34.09 4.56 11.20
N VAL A 330 -33.80 4.67 9.91
CA VAL A 330 -32.58 5.25 9.33
C VAL A 330 -32.48 6.77 9.60
N TYR A 331 -33.51 7.38 10.19
CA TYR A 331 -33.57 8.80 10.54
C TYR A 331 -33.98 9.08 12.00
N GLY A 332 -33.98 8.06 12.87
CA GLY A 332 -34.26 8.24 14.28
C GLY A 332 -33.04 8.81 15.00
N TYR A 333 -33.06 10.13 15.26
CA TYR A 333 -32.09 10.86 16.07
C TYR A 333 -31.46 9.96 17.14
N THR A 334 -30.19 9.59 16.96
CA THR A 334 -29.41 9.10 18.08
C THR A 334 -29.48 10.16 19.15
N ARG A 335 -29.98 9.77 20.32
CA ARG A 335 -30.08 10.67 21.46
C ARG A 335 -28.65 11.10 21.79
N PHE A 336 -28.35 12.36 21.51
CA PHE A 336 -27.13 13.01 21.95
C PHE A 336 -27.26 13.22 23.46
N PRO A 337 -26.15 13.11 24.22
CA PRO A 337 -26.20 13.43 25.64
C PRO A 337 -26.79 14.83 25.80
N SER A 338 -27.81 14.94 26.64
CA SER A 338 -28.31 16.26 27.03
C SER A 338 -27.16 16.98 27.72
N VAL A 339 -26.79 18.16 27.22
CA VAL A 339 -25.81 19.02 27.89
C VAL A 339 -26.47 19.50 29.19
N GLU A 340 -26.40 18.68 30.24
CA GLU A 340 -26.57 19.17 31.59
C GLU A 340 -25.32 19.99 31.92
N GLU A 341 -25.57 21.22 32.35
CA GLU A 341 -24.59 22.22 32.72
C GLU A 341 -23.48 21.59 33.59
N THR A 342 -22.30 21.40 33.01
CA THR A 342 -21.07 21.30 33.78
C THR A 342 -20.93 22.61 34.54
N ARG A 343 -21.31 22.59 35.82
CA ARG A 343 -21.01 23.66 36.77
C ARG A 343 -19.51 23.95 36.71
N PRO A 344 -19.08 25.23 36.70
CA PRO A 344 -17.68 25.53 36.92
C PRO A 344 -17.28 25.05 38.32
N LEU A 345 -16.20 24.28 38.38
CA LEU A 345 -15.50 24.00 39.63
C LEU A 345 -15.00 25.35 40.18
N VAL A 346 -15.35 25.60 41.45
CA VAL A 346 -14.93 26.75 42.25
C VAL A 346 -13.42 26.76 42.45
#